data_AF-A0A536VHS9-F1
#
_entry.id   AF-A0A536VHS9-F1
#
_cell.length_a   1.000
_cell.length_b   1.000
_cell.length_c   1.000
_cell.angle_alpha   90.00
_cell.angle_beta   90.00
_cell.angle_gamma   90.00
#
_symmetry.space_group_name_H-M   'P 1'
#
loop_
_entity.id
_entity.type
_entity.pdbx_description
1 polymer ?
#
loop_
_entity_poly.entity_id
_entity_poly.type
_entity_poly.pdbx_seq_one_letter_code
_entity_poly.pdbx_strand_id
1 'polypeptide(L)'
;MRRTWSLALRNLRRNRRRSLTTLTAMVIGAVTILVFGGYSRNITYSLQTSYVLRSGHLQIERKDYFLYGSGNPAAYGIPDYRRVIDVVERDPVLAPMLKVVTPTISLGGLAGNFAAGVSRTVVGTGVVVADQNRMRQWNDYRLPLKVGPIALTGTAEDSAVVGVGVARVLQLCRQLAVSDCPQQEQA
;
A
#
# COMPACT_ATOMS: atom_id res chain seq x y z
N MET A 1 -54.37 -17.89 -2.19
CA MET A 1 -53.05 -17.26 -2.41
C MET A 1 -52.74 -16.84 -3.85
N ARG A 2 -52.89 -17.69 -4.89
CA ARG A 2 -52.52 -17.27 -6.28
C ARG A 2 -53.31 -16.06 -6.82
N ARG A 3 -54.61 -15.94 -6.48
CA ARG A 3 -55.45 -14.80 -6.92
C ARG A 3 -55.08 -13.47 -6.26
N THR A 4 -54.69 -13.48 -4.97
CA THR A 4 -54.30 -12.26 -4.26
C THR A 4 -52.97 -11.69 -4.78
N TRP A 5 -52.00 -12.55 -5.11
CA TRP A 5 -50.76 -12.14 -5.78
C TRP A 5 -51.01 -11.49 -7.16
N SER A 6 -51.89 -12.08 -7.97
CA SER A 6 -52.25 -11.51 -9.28
C SER A 6 -52.93 -10.14 -9.16
N LEU A 7 -53.74 -9.93 -8.13
CA LEU A 7 -54.41 -8.65 -7.89
C LEU A 7 -53.43 -7.57 -7.44
N ALA A 8 -52.52 -7.91 -6.50
CA ALA A 8 -51.47 -7.01 -6.05
C ALA A 8 -50.54 -6.56 -7.19
N LEU A 9 -50.12 -7.49 -8.06
CA LEU A 9 -49.25 -7.17 -9.20
C LEU A 9 -49.92 -6.28 -10.24
N ARG A 10 -51.22 -6.51 -10.52
CA ARG A 10 -52.01 -5.62 -11.40
C ARG A 10 -52.17 -4.22 -10.80
N ASN A 11 -52.31 -4.11 -9.48
CA ASN A 11 -52.39 -2.83 -8.77
C ASN A 11 -51.09 -2.03 -8.93
N LEU A 12 -49.93 -2.65 -8.63
CA LEU A 12 -48.61 -2.05 -8.82
C LEU A 12 -48.37 -1.63 -10.28
N ARG A 13 -48.76 -2.47 -11.24
CA ARG A 13 -48.60 -2.19 -12.67
C ARG A 13 -49.53 -1.07 -13.17
N ARG A 14 -50.68 -0.83 -12.53
CA ARG A 14 -51.60 0.27 -12.88
C ARG A 14 -51.12 1.61 -12.32
N ASN A 15 -50.51 1.61 -11.13
CA ASN A 15 -50.00 2.83 -10.49
C ASN A 15 -48.46 2.96 -10.56
N ARG A 16 -47.89 2.79 -11.76
CA ARG A 16 -46.43 2.63 -11.96
C ARG A 16 -45.60 3.75 -11.38
N ARG A 17 -46.04 5.02 -11.51
CA ARG A 17 -45.26 6.17 -11.02
C ARG A 17 -45.04 6.10 -9.51
N ARG A 18 -46.11 5.89 -8.73
CA ARG A 18 -46.04 5.83 -7.26
C ARG A 18 -45.31 4.59 -6.76
N SER A 19 -45.56 3.44 -7.39
CA SER A 19 -44.85 2.20 -7.07
C SER A 19 -43.36 2.28 -7.40
N LEU A 20 -42.98 2.98 -8.47
CA LEU A 20 -41.57 3.16 -8.83
C LEU A 20 -40.86 4.10 -7.85
N THR A 21 -41.45 5.23 -7.47
CA THR A 21 -40.82 6.15 -6.51
C THR A 21 -40.50 5.47 -5.18
N THR A 22 -41.46 4.71 -4.65
CA THR A 22 -41.28 3.98 -3.38
C THR A 22 -40.24 2.87 -3.50
N LEU A 23 -40.27 2.09 -4.59
CA LEU A 23 -39.26 1.07 -4.87
C LEU A 23 -37.86 1.68 -5.00
N THR A 24 -37.71 2.76 -5.78
CA THR A 24 -36.43 3.44 -5.97
C THR A 24 -35.89 3.98 -4.65
N ALA A 25 -36.73 4.57 -3.80
CA ALA A 25 -36.29 5.02 -2.48
C ALA A 25 -35.74 3.87 -1.61
N MET A 26 -36.44 2.73 -1.59
CA MET A 26 -35.97 1.53 -0.87
C MET A 26 -34.68 0.97 -1.48
N VAL A 27 -34.58 0.91 -2.81
CA VAL A 27 -33.38 0.44 -3.52
C VAL A 27 -32.19 1.36 -3.23
N ILE A 28 -32.36 2.68 -3.29
CA ILE A 28 -31.31 3.65 -2.96
C ILE A 28 -30.84 3.43 -1.52
N GLY A 29 -31.77 3.28 -0.57
CA GLY A 29 -31.43 3.00 0.83
C GLY A 29 -30.64 1.70 1.00
N ALA A 30 -31.10 0.61 0.39
CA ALA A 30 -30.43 -0.69 0.44
C ALA A 30 -29.04 -0.65 -0.22
N VAL A 31 -28.92 -0.05 -1.40
CA VAL A 31 -27.64 0.13 -2.11
C VAL A 31 -26.69 0.97 -1.26
N THR A 32 -27.17 2.04 -0.64
CA THR A 32 -26.35 2.91 0.21
C THR A 32 -25.75 2.13 1.38
N ILE A 33 -26.57 1.33 2.08
CA ILE A 33 -26.12 0.50 3.21
C ILE A 33 -25.11 -0.56 2.75
N LEU A 34 -25.39 -1.27 1.64
CA LEU A 34 -24.52 -2.32 1.13
C LEU A 34 -23.17 -1.78 0.64
N VAL A 35 -23.19 -0.67 -0.11
CA VAL A 35 -21.97 -0.03 -0.61
C VAL A 35 -21.14 0.52 0.54
N PHE A 36 -21.77 1.20 1.50
CA PHE A 36 -21.04 1.74 2.66
C PHE A 36 -20.46 0.63 3.53
N GLY A 37 -21.22 -0.44 3.79
CA GLY A 37 -20.74 -1.60 4.53
C GLY A 37 -19.58 -2.31 3.83
N GLY A 38 -19.69 -2.52 2.51
CA GLY A 38 -18.62 -3.10 1.68
C GLY A 38 -17.37 -2.22 1.66
N TYR A 39 -17.53 -0.90 1.49
CA TYR A 39 -16.45 0.07 1.52
C TYR A 39 -15.70 0.06 2.86
N SER A 40 -16.42 0.13 3.98
CA SER A 40 -15.83 0.11 5.33
C SER A 40 -14.99 -1.15 5.57
N ARG A 41 -15.51 -2.32 5.17
CA ARG A 41 -14.79 -3.60 5.28
C ARG A 41 -13.56 -3.62 4.37
N ASN A 42 -13.70 -3.15 3.13
CA ASN A 42 -12.60 -3.09 2.18
C ASN A 42 -11.46 -2.18 2.66
N ILE A 43 -11.78 -1.02 3.24
CA ILE A 43 -10.77 -0.11 3.80
C ILE A 43 -10.02 -0.79 4.94
N THR A 44 -10.73 -1.46 5.86
CA THR A 44 -10.11 -2.15 6.99
C THR A 44 -9.10 -3.20 6.52
N TYR A 45 -9.52 -4.09 5.62
CA TYR A 45 -8.65 -5.17 5.11
C TYR A 45 -7.53 -4.65 4.23
N SER A 46 -7.79 -3.63 3.41
CA SER A 46 -6.78 -3.04 2.54
C SER A 46 -5.70 -2.33 3.35
N LEU A 47 -6.07 -1.65 4.43
CA LEU A 47 -5.11 -1.02 5.34
C LEU A 47 -4.29 -2.06 6.08
N GLN A 48 -4.94 -3.04 6.74
CA GLN A 48 -4.23 -4.14 7.42
C GLN A 48 -3.21 -4.81 6.50
N THR A 49 -3.61 -5.10 5.27
CA THR A 49 -2.71 -5.68 4.27
C THR A 49 -1.58 -4.73 3.87
N SER A 50 -1.91 -3.49 3.53
CA SER A 50 -0.90 -2.52 3.09
C SER A 50 0.17 -2.24 4.15
N TYR A 51 -0.21 -2.24 5.43
CA TYR A 51 0.73 -2.10 6.55
C TYR A 51 1.66 -3.31 6.64
N VAL A 52 1.12 -4.53 6.62
CA VAL A 52 1.93 -5.76 6.69
C VAL A 52 2.91 -5.86 5.53
N LEU A 53 2.49 -5.49 4.31
CA LEU A 53 3.34 -5.55 3.11
C LEU A 53 4.53 -4.58 3.14
N ARG A 54 4.44 -3.49 3.91
CA ARG A 54 5.48 -2.44 3.98
C ARG A 54 6.32 -2.56 5.25
N SER A 55 5.65 -2.64 6.39
CA SER A 55 6.22 -2.52 7.73
C SER A 55 6.29 -3.84 8.48
N GLY A 56 5.50 -4.84 8.06
CA GLY A 56 5.30 -6.07 8.83
C GLY A 56 4.29 -5.90 9.97
N HIS A 57 4.05 -6.99 10.70
CA HIS A 57 3.11 -7.01 11.83
C HIS A 57 3.70 -6.40 13.10
N LEU A 58 5.02 -6.47 13.25
CA LEU A 58 5.76 -5.99 14.41
C LEU A 58 6.94 -5.18 13.90
N GLN A 59 7.09 -3.96 14.41
CA GLN A 59 8.21 -3.09 14.13
C GLN A 59 9.02 -2.92 15.41
N ILE A 60 10.33 -3.12 15.30
CA ILE A 60 11.28 -2.86 16.37
C ILE A 60 12.10 -1.67 15.94
N GLU A 61 11.96 -0.57 16.67
CA GLU A 61 12.64 0.69 16.39
C GLU A 61 13.49 1.08 17.59
N ARG A 62 14.49 1.92 17.34
CA ARG A 62 15.27 2.51 18.44
C ARG A 62 14.38 3.44 19.26
N LYS A 63 14.62 3.51 20.56
CA LYS A 63 13.98 4.47 21.46
C LYS A 63 14.02 5.88 20.84
N ASP A 64 12.89 6.56 20.87
CA ASP A 64 12.68 7.93 20.36
C ASP A 64 12.80 8.07 18.82
N TYR A 65 12.93 6.98 18.06
CA TYR A 65 12.90 7.01 16.59
C TYR A 65 11.59 7.62 16.05
N PHE A 66 10.45 7.27 16.63
CA PHE A 66 9.17 7.84 16.22
C PHE A 66 9.08 9.37 16.41
N LEU A 67 9.77 9.90 17.41
CA LEU A 67 9.76 11.33 17.73
C LEU A 67 10.76 12.14 16.89
N TYR A 68 11.97 11.60 16.71
CA TYR A 68 13.11 12.35 16.17
C TYR A 68 13.89 11.63 15.05
N GLY A 69 13.61 10.35 14.81
CA GLY A 69 14.37 9.50 13.90
C GLY A 69 14.15 9.79 12.42
N SER A 70 12.98 10.34 12.05
CA SER A 70 12.64 10.64 10.65
C SER A 70 13.59 11.66 9.99
N GLY A 71 14.15 12.59 10.77
CA GLY A 71 15.09 13.60 10.31
C GLY A 71 16.57 13.23 10.46
N ASN A 72 16.88 12.16 11.21
CA ASN A 72 18.26 11.74 11.48
C ASN A 72 18.40 10.21 11.54
N PRO A 73 18.31 9.52 10.40
CA PRO A 73 18.36 8.06 10.37
C PRO A 73 19.71 7.48 10.81
N ALA A 74 20.81 8.23 10.65
CA ALA A 74 22.12 7.81 11.13
C ALA A 74 22.19 7.79 12.67
N ALA A 75 21.64 8.81 13.34
CA ALA A 75 21.66 8.87 14.80
C ALA A 75 20.64 7.94 15.45
N TYR A 76 19.55 7.58 14.76
CA TYR A 76 18.50 6.71 15.30
C TYR A 76 18.45 5.30 14.69
N GLY A 77 19.47 4.92 13.92
CA GLY A 77 19.68 3.53 13.52
C GLY A 77 19.90 2.61 14.72
N ILE A 78 19.57 1.32 14.55
CA ILE A 78 19.84 0.27 15.52
C ILE A 78 21.28 -0.23 15.26
N PRO A 79 22.25 0.09 16.14
CA PRO A 79 23.58 -0.50 16.02
C PRO A 79 23.50 -2.02 16.24
N ASP A 80 24.24 -2.78 15.45
CA ASP A 80 24.23 -4.25 15.51
C ASP A 80 22.82 -4.86 15.44
N TYR A 81 22.05 -4.44 14.42
CA TYR A 81 20.68 -4.95 14.20
C TYR A 81 20.60 -6.49 14.10
N ARG A 82 21.71 -7.16 13.73
CA ARG A 82 21.79 -8.62 13.65
C ARG A 82 21.52 -9.28 15.00
N ARG A 83 22.05 -8.73 16.08
CA ARG A 83 21.76 -9.21 17.44
C ARG A 83 20.27 -9.13 17.78
N VAL A 84 19.58 -8.08 17.35
CA VAL A 84 18.13 -7.93 17.56
C VAL A 84 17.37 -9.00 16.79
N ILE A 85 17.77 -9.26 15.53
CA ILE A 85 17.21 -10.34 14.72
C ILE A 85 17.41 -11.70 15.41
N ASP A 86 18.63 -12.01 15.85
CA ASP A 86 18.95 -13.27 16.53
C ASP A 86 18.10 -13.49 17.80
N VAL A 87 17.86 -12.43 18.57
CA VAL A 87 17.02 -12.48 19.77
C VAL A 87 15.57 -12.78 19.40
N VAL A 88 15.04 -12.13 18.36
CA VAL A 88 13.66 -12.34 17.89
C VAL A 88 13.47 -13.74 17.31
N GLU A 89 14.45 -14.25 16.57
CA GLU A 89 14.39 -15.60 15.99
C GLU A 89 14.47 -16.72 17.04
N ARG A 90 15.15 -16.48 18.16
CA ARG A 90 15.32 -17.46 19.25
C ARG A 90 14.29 -17.33 20.37
N ASP A 91 13.48 -16.27 20.35
CA ASP A 91 12.47 -16.05 21.37
C ASP A 91 11.38 -17.13 21.29
N PRO A 92 11.07 -17.84 22.40
CA PRO A 92 10.15 -18.97 22.38
C PRO A 92 8.71 -18.58 22.03
N VAL A 93 8.32 -17.32 22.20
CA VAL A 93 6.98 -16.81 21.88
C VAL A 93 6.92 -16.33 20.43
N LEU A 94 7.92 -15.60 19.97
CA LEU A 94 7.94 -15.01 18.62
C LEU A 94 8.36 -16.01 17.54
N ALA A 95 9.31 -16.90 17.81
CA ALA A 95 9.83 -17.87 16.85
C ALA A 95 8.74 -18.68 16.13
N PRO A 96 7.72 -19.27 16.80
CA PRO A 96 6.66 -20.02 16.10
C PRO A 96 5.75 -19.13 15.25
N MET A 97 5.68 -17.82 15.53
CA MET A 97 4.87 -16.85 14.81
C MET A 97 5.65 -16.18 13.66
N LEU A 98 6.97 -16.32 13.64
CA LEU A 98 7.85 -15.62 12.72
C LEU A 98 7.79 -16.23 11.32
N LYS A 99 7.46 -15.40 10.32
CA LYS A 99 7.51 -15.79 8.90
C LYS A 99 8.69 -15.17 8.16
N VAL A 100 8.96 -13.91 8.46
CA VAL A 100 10.04 -13.09 7.89
C VAL A 100 10.47 -12.09 8.94
N VAL A 101 11.77 -11.90 9.11
CA VAL A 101 12.40 -10.81 9.84
C VAL A 101 13.37 -10.12 8.88
N THR A 102 13.27 -8.81 8.73
CA THR A 102 14.15 -8.07 7.82
C THR A 102 14.50 -6.72 8.42
N PRO A 103 15.76 -6.26 8.30
CA PRO A 103 16.09 -4.88 8.62
C PRO A 103 15.55 -3.96 7.53
N THR A 104 15.15 -2.76 7.94
CA THR A 104 14.75 -1.69 7.04
C THR A 104 15.33 -0.38 7.53
N ILE A 105 15.73 0.51 6.62
CA ILE A 105 16.15 1.87 6.96
C ILE A 105 15.41 2.86 6.08
N SER A 106 14.87 3.92 6.67
CA SER A 106 14.25 5.02 5.93
C SER A 106 15.17 6.23 6.00
N LEU A 107 15.36 6.91 4.87
CA LEU A 107 16.23 8.08 4.78
C LEU A 107 15.58 9.18 3.95
N GLY A 108 15.65 10.41 4.43
CA GLY A 108 15.30 11.61 3.67
C GLY A 108 16.55 12.20 3.03
N GLY A 109 16.43 12.72 1.80
CA GLY A 109 17.56 13.34 1.12
C GLY A 109 17.16 14.15 -0.11
N LEU A 110 18.17 14.62 -0.84
CA LEU A 110 18.00 15.27 -2.14
C LEU A 110 18.50 14.32 -3.23
N ALA A 111 17.64 13.97 -4.17
CA ALA A 111 18.04 13.32 -5.41
C ALA A 111 18.22 14.38 -6.49
N GLY A 112 19.35 14.34 -7.19
CA GLY A 112 19.68 15.27 -8.26
C GLY A 112 20.00 14.54 -9.55
N ASN A 113 19.45 15.03 -10.66
CA ASN A 113 19.94 14.73 -11.99
C ASN A 113 20.77 15.94 -12.47
N PHE A 114 22.08 15.89 -12.20
CA PHE A 114 23.00 16.99 -12.48
C PHE A 114 23.09 17.34 -13.97
N ALA A 115 22.95 16.36 -14.86
CA ALA A 115 22.95 16.59 -16.31
C ALA A 115 21.75 17.44 -16.77
N ALA A 116 20.64 17.40 -16.04
CA ALA A 116 19.44 18.17 -16.30
C ALA A 116 19.29 19.40 -15.38
N GLY A 117 20.21 19.62 -14.45
CA GLY A 117 20.15 20.73 -13.49
C GLY A 117 18.97 20.67 -12.51
N VAL A 118 18.36 19.50 -12.29
CA VAL A 118 17.17 19.34 -11.42
C VAL A 118 17.48 18.54 -10.16
N SER A 119 17.00 19.04 -9.02
CA SER A 119 17.13 18.38 -7.71
C SER A 119 15.80 18.41 -6.95
N ARG A 120 15.44 17.31 -6.29
CA ARG A 120 14.21 17.18 -5.52
C ARG A 120 14.44 16.44 -4.21
N THR A 121 13.65 16.81 -3.21
CA THR A 121 13.57 16.06 -1.95
C THR A 121 12.93 14.70 -2.22
N VAL A 122 13.55 13.66 -1.68
CA VAL A 122 13.09 12.28 -1.80
C VAL A 122 13.19 11.58 -0.45
N VAL A 123 12.36 10.56 -0.28
CA VAL A 123 12.50 9.58 0.81
C VAL A 123 12.87 8.26 0.17
N GLY A 124 14.01 7.73 0.58
CA GLY A 124 14.49 6.40 0.21
C GLY A 124 14.21 5.40 1.33
N THR A 125 14.07 4.13 0.96
CA THR A 125 13.99 3.02 1.92
C THR A 125 14.97 1.94 1.49
N GLY A 126 15.92 1.63 2.36
CA GLY A 126 16.80 0.47 2.21
C GLY A 126 16.12 -0.76 2.80
N VAL A 127 16.06 -1.84 2.02
CA VAL A 127 15.43 -3.12 2.39
C VAL A 127 16.25 -4.28 1.87
N VAL A 128 16.16 -5.44 2.52
CA VAL A 128 16.60 -6.70 1.94
C VAL A 128 15.54 -7.16 0.94
N VAL A 129 15.88 -7.11 -0.35
CA VAL A 129 14.89 -7.29 -1.44
C VAL A 129 14.20 -8.65 -1.38
N ALA A 130 14.94 -9.73 -1.07
CA ALA A 130 14.39 -11.07 -0.97
C ALA A 130 13.31 -11.17 0.12
N ASP A 131 13.61 -10.63 1.30
CA ASP A 131 12.70 -10.66 2.45
C ASP A 131 11.49 -9.76 2.23
N GLN A 132 11.70 -8.55 1.69
CA GLN A 132 10.60 -7.65 1.34
C GLN A 132 9.69 -8.28 0.28
N ASN A 133 10.23 -8.97 -0.71
CA ASN A 133 9.44 -9.69 -1.71
C ASN A 133 8.63 -10.84 -1.09
N ARG A 134 9.18 -11.54 -0.10
CA ARG A 134 8.45 -12.56 0.66
C ARG A 134 7.33 -11.95 1.51
N MET A 135 7.57 -10.81 2.16
CA MET A 135 6.51 -10.06 2.86
C MET A 135 5.41 -9.63 1.90
N ARG A 136 5.77 -9.20 0.68
CA ARG A 136 4.82 -8.72 -0.33
C ARG A 136 3.88 -9.80 -0.89
N GLN A 137 4.12 -11.07 -0.59
CA GLN A 137 3.24 -12.19 -0.93
C GLN A 137 2.10 -12.38 0.09
N TRP A 138 2.13 -11.68 1.23
CA TRP A 138 1.11 -11.81 2.26
C TRP A 138 -0.23 -11.23 1.78
N ASN A 139 -1.28 -12.05 1.76
CA ASN A 139 -2.63 -11.60 1.37
C ASN A 139 -3.71 -12.47 2.04
N ASP A 140 -3.76 -12.42 3.37
CA ASP A 140 -4.66 -13.27 4.15
C ASP A 140 -6.15 -13.03 3.84
N TYR A 141 -6.49 -11.80 3.46
CA TYR A 141 -7.85 -11.40 3.09
C TYR A 141 -8.21 -11.65 1.62
N ARG A 142 -7.30 -12.25 0.82
CA ARG A 142 -7.50 -12.54 -0.62
C ARG A 142 -8.01 -11.33 -1.42
N LEU A 143 -7.45 -10.17 -1.11
CA LEU A 143 -7.78 -8.93 -1.79
C LEU A 143 -7.26 -8.97 -3.24
N PRO A 144 -7.94 -8.32 -4.19
CA PRO A 144 -7.50 -8.23 -5.59
C PRO A 144 -6.36 -7.20 -5.74
N LEU A 145 -5.23 -7.47 -5.08
CA LEU A 145 -4.06 -6.60 -5.02
C LEU A 145 -3.14 -6.88 -6.21
N LYS A 146 -2.68 -5.82 -6.87
CA LYS A 146 -1.62 -5.89 -7.90
C LYS A 146 -0.29 -5.44 -7.30
N VAL A 147 0.28 -6.27 -6.42
CA VAL A 147 1.56 -6.00 -5.76
C VAL A 147 2.62 -6.91 -6.41
N GLY A 148 3.22 -6.46 -7.51
CA GLY A 148 4.33 -7.18 -8.15
C GLY A 148 5.62 -7.07 -7.33
N PRO A 149 6.62 -7.97 -7.47
CA PRO A 149 7.87 -7.94 -6.70
C PRO A 149 8.68 -6.66 -6.95
N ILE A 150 9.58 -6.33 -6.02
CA ILE A 150 10.59 -5.29 -6.20
C ILE A 150 11.64 -5.83 -7.17
N ALA A 151 11.85 -5.13 -8.29
CA ALA A 151 12.77 -5.50 -9.35
C ALA A 151 14.23 -5.13 -9.03
N LEU A 152 14.72 -5.54 -7.87
CA LEU A 152 16.11 -5.35 -7.41
C LEU A 152 16.78 -6.67 -6.99
N THR A 153 16.16 -7.81 -7.34
CA THR A 153 16.73 -9.12 -7.00
C THR A 153 17.87 -9.41 -7.97
N GLY A 154 19.09 -9.60 -7.45
CA GLY A 154 20.28 -9.88 -8.28
C GLY A 154 20.88 -8.66 -8.97
N THR A 155 20.45 -7.44 -8.62
CA THR A 155 21.08 -6.20 -9.07
C THR A 155 22.25 -5.82 -8.16
N ALA A 156 23.06 -4.85 -8.58
CA ALA A 156 24.14 -4.31 -7.76
C ALA A 156 23.61 -3.61 -6.49
N GLU A 157 24.46 -3.47 -5.46
CA GLU A 157 24.09 -2.89 -4.16
C GLU A 157 23.68 -1.42 -4.25
N ASP A 158 24.16 -0.70 -5.25
CA ASP A 158 23.87 0.71 -5.56
C ASP A 158 22.64 0.89 -6.47
N SER A 159 21.94 -0.21 -6.78
CA SER A 159 20.73 -0.15 -7.61
C SER A 159 19.51 0.33 -6.80
N ALA A 160 18.72 1.21 -7.41
CA ALA A 160 17.52 1.77 -6.79
C ALA A 160 16.30 1.67 -7.70
N VAL A 161 15.13 1.46 -7.10
CA VAL A 161 13.85 1.61 -7.78
C VAL A 161 13.31 3.01 -7.50
N VAL A 162 13.03 3.74 -8.57
CA VAL A 162 12.53 5.10 -8.51
C VAL A 162 11.03 5.11 -8.85
N GLY A 163 10.22 5.79 -8.04
CA GLY A 163 8.81 5.98 -8.34
C GLY A 163 8.62 6.84 -9.60
N VAL A 164 7.60 6.55 -10.40
CA VAL A 164 7.32 7.25 -11.67
C VAL A 164 7.26 8.77 -11.51
N GLY A 165 6.69 9.28 -10.41
CA GLY A 165 6.65 10.71 -10.12
C GLY A 165 8.04 11.32 -9.90
N VAL A 166 8.92 10.63 -9.18
CA VAL A 166 10.30 11.07 -8.96
C VAL A 166 11.08 11.02 -10.28
N ALA A 167 10.93 9.94 -11.06
CA ALA A 167 11.57 9.83 -12.38
C ALA A 167 11.15 10.96 -13.32
N ARG A 168 9.87 11.36 -13.31
CA ARG A 168 9.35 12.48 -14.10
C ARG A 168 9.98 13.81 -13.70
N VAL A 169 9.98 14.13 -12.41
CA VAL A 169 10.46 15.42 -11.92
C VAL A 169 11.99 15.53 -12.00
N LEU A 170 12.71 14.41 -11.92
CA LEU A 170 14.16 14.34 -12.15
C LEU A 170 14.54 14.20 -13.63
N GLN A 171 13.58 14.21 -14.54
CA GLN A 171 13.81 14.04 -15.99
C GLN A 171 14.59 12.76 -16.35
N LEU A 172 14.35 11.66 -15.63
CA LEU A 172 14.99 10.35 -15.83
C LEU A 172 14.17 9.41 -16.74
N CYS A 173 13.08 9.89 -17.33
CA CYS A 173 12.13 9.04 -18.04
C CYS A 173 12.69 8.35 -19.28
N ARG A 174 13.59 9.00 -20.03
CA ARG A 174 14.24 8.38 -21.19
C ARG A 174 15.22 7.29 -20.76
N GLN A 175 16.01 7.55 -19.71
CA GLN A 175 17.00 6.63 -19.18
C GLN A 175 16.36 5.40 -18.53
N LEU A 176 15.21 5.58 -17.89
CA LEU A 176 14.46 4.52 -17.20
C LEU A 176 13.33 3.91 -18.06
N ALA A 177 13.23 4.29 -19.34
CA ALA A 177 12.21 3.85 -20.28
C ALA A 177 10.77 3.89 -19.71
N VAL A 178 10.43 4.98 -19.01
CA VAL A 178 9.11 5.14 -18.37
C VAL A 178 8.07 5.51 -19.43
N SER A 179 7.04 4.67 -19.59
CA SER A 179 5.90 4.92 -20.48
C SER A 179 5.08 6.13 -20.01
N ASP A 180 4.52 6.90 -20.96
CA ASP A 180 3.63 8.05 -20.70
C ASP A 180 4.20 9.06 -19.69
N CYS A 181 5.46 9.46 -19.90
CA CYS A 181 6.11 10.48 -19.09
C CYS A 181 6.20 11.82 -19.84
N PRO A 182 5.28 12.77 -19.57
CA PRO A 182 5.40 14.13 -20.10
C PRO A 182 6.66 14.80 -19.50
N GLN A 183 7.57 15.24 -20.36
CA GLN A 183 8.69 16.06 -19.95
C GLN A 183 8.20 17.50 -19.79
N GLN A 184 8.58 18.17 -18.70
CA GLN A 184 8.46 19.61 -18.64
C GLN A 184 9.54 20.20 -19.56
N GLU A 185 9.12 20.80 -20.68
CA GLU A 185 9.96 21.76 -21.41
C GLU A 185 10.30 22.90 -20.45
N GLN A 186 11.61 23.15 -20.31
CA GLN A 186 12.12 24.26 -19.52
C GLN A 186 11.61 25.56 -20.15
N ALA A 187 10.84 26.33 -19.37
CA ALA A 187 10.47 27.70 -19.72
C ALA A 187 11.66 28.64 -19.47
#